data_AF-A0A8T4F5J2-F1
#
_entry.id   AF-A0A8T4F5J2-F1
#
_cell.length_a   1.000
_cell.length_b   1.000
_cell.length_c   1.000
_cell.angle_alpha   90.00
_cell.angle_beta   90.00
_cell.angle_gamma   90.00
#
_symmetry.space_group_name_H-M   'P 1'
#
loop_
_entity.id
_entity.type
_entity.pdbx_description
1 polymer ?
#
loop_
_entity_poly.entity_id
_entity_poly.type
_entity_poly.pdbx_seq_one_letter_code
_entity_poly.pdbx_strand_id
1 'polypeptide(L)'
;MTVLDGLPRVTEVAAEAATYTLRQIFFNLRLAARIACATMLGATGVLPPAEAVAAGVLACAWDVVMLRAIKRGLALRHRLLLDAADVAIWSCALGYQVDAPALIAAPLAIDAALLRGVRAVAVPLVTGILTAGALRLTHHPPSLAPFLWPSFGLVSGLVIRHYLERRVHLRLRTAEAERQAARSQAVLAGRHSLAAGADTIVDVLTRTWPLLALPGHQTGSPLTAWRMRLAQDACDHAEYLRTALLQWEQQHNAAGPDLSRDVEFGPVDDGVLLLSPGQVAALGTALSDLGLSGRVPVRGIRTAPLGNEQVLSIGGHRVTLPADPRTCGPALDLGPPVIAIGGVGSLAHSWPDMDKVPLAATGALALLAFAIALWAHRQVVRHGSAAHPRILAAAMVHGSLDAIVSTALMGNLMTGGLTRMPFLHFLLWMSPLTVVYLPDLTARARAAAITALILSSAGSAALLPVSLHAADFTTLVWPLAFTMGARGMRDLLYRDGATLSAVISREHEAAVEGGYAAGRADVLHLVERATHEADDRVRRHRGRLDPCLLPEIDRRLAVVHRRLAALRKAEDPRLAALRKAEDPRLAALRKAEGPRLAVLPEAEGPRLAALPKAEDPRLS
;
A
#
# COMPACT_ATOMS: atom_id res chain seq x y z
N MET A 1 -7.88 -21.17 -8.54
CA MET A 1 -7.54 -20.27 -7.42
C MET A 1 -6.75 -19.10 -7.98
N THR A 2 -7.36 -17.93 -8.09
CA THR A 2 -6.68 -16.73 -8.57
C THR A 2 -5.72 -16.24 -7.49
N VAL A 3 -4.56 -15.72 -7.89
CA VAL A 3 -3.51 -15.11 -7.02
C VAL A 3 -4.06 -14.02 -6.06
N LEU A 4 -5.33 -13.63 -6.23
CA LEU A 4 -6.06 -12.69 -5.38
C LEU A 4 -6.52 -13.27 -4.02
N ASP A 5 -6.71 -14.58 -3.87
CA ASP A 5 -7.24 -15.16 -2.61
C ASP A 5 -6.24 -15.18 -1.44
N GLY A 6 -4.98 -14.76 -1.67
CA GLY A 6 -3.92 -14.75 -0.65
C GLY A 6 -3.46 -13.36 -0.17
N LEU A 7 -3.92 -12.27 -0.79
CA LEU A 7 -3.43 -10.93 -0.45
C LEU A 7 -4.04 -10.42 0.85
N PRO A 8 -3.26 -9.72 1.70
CA PRO A 8 -3.73 -9.24 2.99
C PRO A 8 -4.82 -8.18 2.82
N ARG A 9 -5.84 -8.25 3.67
CA ARG A 9 -6.92 -7.26 3.68
C ARG A 9 -6.40 -5.91 4.17
N VAL A 10 -7.04 -4.81 3.78
CA VAL A 10 -6.69 -3.47 4.33
C VAL A 10 -6.78 -3.44 5.84
N THR A 11 -7.71 -4.17 6.43
CA THR A 11 -7.83 -4.26 7.89
C THR A 11 -6.65 -4.98 8.55
N GLU A 12 -5.83 -5.70 7.80
CA GLU A 12 -4.59 -6.33 8.27
C GLU A 12 -3.39 -5.38 8.09
N VAL A 13 -3.36 -4.62 7.00
CA VAL A 13 -2.26 -3.69 6.65
C VAL A 13 -2.38 -2.32 7.31
N ALA A 14 -3.61 -1.85 7.51
CA ALA A 14 -3.96 -0.57 8.11
C ALA A 14 -4.86 -0.77 9.35
N ALA A 15 -4.57 -1.82 10.13
CA ALA A 15 -5.37 -2.22 11.29
C ALA A 15 -5.48 -1.11 12.34
N GLU A 16 -4.38 -0.39 12.58
CA GLU A 16 -4.32 0.68 13.57
C GLU A 16 -5.11 1.90 13.10
N ALA A 17 -4.87 2.38 11.87
CA ALA A 17 -5.63 3.49 11.30
C ALA A 17 -7.13 3.17 11.26
N ALA A 18 -7.52 1.98 10.78
CA ALA A 18 -8.91 1.56 10.73
C ALA A 18 -9.55 1.53 12.14
N THR A 19 -8.91 0.90 13.10
CA THR A 19 -9.46 0.74 14.46
C THR A 19 -9.59 2.07 15.20
N TYR A 20 -8.57 2.94 15.09
CA TYR A 20 -8.60 4.27 15.71
C TYR A 20 -9.71 5.14 15.10
N THR A 21 -9.72 5.23 13.77
CA THR A 21 -10.70 5.98 12.99
C THR A 21 -12.10 5.60 13.37
N LEU A 22 -12.38 4.29 13.42
CA LEU A 22 -13.70 3.77 13.70
C LEU A 22 -14.17 4.14 15.10
N ARG A 23 -13.29 4.12 16.10
CA ARG A 23 -13.61 4.50 17.48
C ARG A 23 -13.85 6.00 17.63
N GLN A 24 -13.06 6.82 16.95
CA GLN A 24 -13.17 8.28 17.07
C GLN A 24 -14.34 8.84 16.27
N ILE A 25 -14.55 8.36 15.04
CA ILE A 25 -15.73 8.69 14.23
C ILE A 25 -17.00 8.21 14.94
N PHE A 26 -17.00 6.99 15.50
CA PHE A 26 -18.12 6.48 16.30
C PHE A 26 -18.50 7.43 17.43
N PHE A 27 -17.54 7.79 18.28
CA PHE A 27 -17.82 8.60 19.45
C PHE A 27 -18.27 10.02 19.07
N ASN A 28 -17.55 10.66 18.15
CA ASN A 28 -17.84 12.03 17.76
C ASN A 28 -19.19 12.15 17.03
N LEU A 29 -19.51 11.23 16.12
CA LEU A 29 -20.76 11.29 15.36
C LEU A 29 -21.97 11.04 16.24
N ARG A 30 -21.86 10.12 17.20
CA ARG A 30 -22.95 9.86 18.16
C ARG A 30 -23.15 11.02 19.11
N LEU A 31 -22.07 11.61 19.63
CA LEU A 31 -22.14 12.81 20.46
C LEU A 31 -22.83 13.97 19.72
N ALA A 32 -22.45 14.21 18.45
CA ALA A 32 -23.12 15.19 17.60
C ALA A 32 -24.60 14.88 17.40
N ALA A 33 -24.94 13.62 17.12
CA ALA A 33 -26.32 13.17 16.99
C ALA A 33 -27.12 13.38 18.28
N ARG A 34 -26.54 13.12 19.47
CA ARG A 34 -27.22 13.36 20.76
C ARG A 34 -27.53 14.83 20.99
N ILE A 35 -26.54 15.68 20.72
CA ILE A 35 -26.69 17.13 20.86
C ILE A 35 -27.77 17.62 19.91
N ALA A 36 -27.75 17.19 18.65
CA ALA A 36 -28.78 17.54 17.67
C ALA A 36 -30.17 17.08 18.12
N CYS A 37 -30.32 15.81 18.52
CA CYS A 37 -31.62 15.28 18.94
C CYS A 37 -32.16 15.97 20.20
N ALA A 38 -31.31 16.24 21.19
CA ALA A 38 -31.69 16.98 22.40
C ALA A 38 -32.12 18.42 22.08
N THR A 39 -31.38 19.13 21.21
CA THR A 39 -31.78 20.46 20.77
C THR A 39 -33.12 20.42 20.04
N MET A 40 -33.34 19.44 19.16
CA MET A 40 -34.60 19.30 18.43
C MET A 40 -35.78 19.01 19.36
N LEU A 41 -35.62 18.17 20.41
CA LEU A 41 -36.67 17.94 21.40
C LEU A 41 -37.06 19.23 22.14
N GLY A 42 -36.08 20.05 22.51
CA GLY A 42 -36.34 21.35 23.14
C GLY A 42 -36.95 22.37 22.18
N ALA A 43 -36.45 22.45 20.95
CA ALA A 43 -36.89 23.42 19.94
C ALA A 43 -38.31 23.13 19.41
N THR A 44 -38.69 21.85 19.33
CA THR A 44 -40.04 21.42 18.93
C THR A 44 -41.06 21.48 20.07
N GLY A 45 -40.61 21.72 21.31
CA GLY A 45 -41.46 21.75 22.49
C GLY A 45 -41.99 20.39 22.94
N VAL A 46 -41.44 19.28 22.41
CA VAL A 46 -41.81 17.92 22.83
C VAL A 46 -41.41 17.67 24.29
N LEU A 47 -40.25 18.20 24.70
CA LEU A 47 -39.82 18.22 26.09
C LEU A 47 -39.43 19.64 26.51
N PRO A 48 -39.58 19.98 27.80
CA PRO A 48 -38.96 21.17 28.37
C PRO A 48 -37.44 21.17 28.11
N PRO A 49 -36.81 22.34 27.84
CA PRO A 49 -35.39 22.40 27.50
C PRO A 49 -34.46 21.72 28.52
N ALA A 50 -34.76 21.82 29.81
CA ALA A 50 -33.98 21.18 30.87
C ALA A 50 -34.04 19.64 30.79
N GLU A 51 -35.22 19.08 30.51
CA GLU A 51 -35.42 17.64 30.36
C GLU A 51 -34.78 17.11 29.07
N ALA A 52 -34.89 17.87 27.97
CA ALA A 52 -34.23 17.54 26.71
C ALA A 52 -32.70 17.50 26.86
N VAL A 53 -32.11 18.47 27.58
CA VAL A 53 -30.68 18.48 27.91
C VAL A 53 -30.31 17.28 28.79
N ALA A 54 -31.10 16.97 29.81
CA ALA A 54 -30.85 15.81 30.68
C ALA A 54 -30.87 14.49 29.89
N ALA A 55 -31.85 14.30 28.99
CA ALA A 55 -31.91 13.13 28.10
C ALA A 55 -30.67 13.03 27.19
N GLY A 56 -30.23 14.15 26.61
CA GLY A 56 -29.00 14.23 25.82
C GLY A 56 -27.76 13.82 26.64
N VAL A 57 -27.61 14.33 27.86
CA VAL A 57 -26.48 14.00 28.76
C VAL A 57 -26.46 12.52 29.13
N LEU A 58 -27.62 11.93 29.46
CA LEU A 58 -27.74 10.51 29.76
C LEU A 58 -27.36 9.65 28.54
N ALA A 59 -27.80 10.04 27.34
CA ALA A 59 -27.44 9.37 26.10
C ALA A 59 -25.95 9.48 25.77
N CYS A 60 -25.32 10.62 26.04
CA CYS A 60 -23.87 10.79 25.94
C CYS A 60 -23.12 9.88 26.93
N ALA A 61 -23.60 9.75 28.17
CA ALA A 61 -23.03 8.83 29.14
C ALA A 61 -23.15 7.37 28.69
N TRP A 62 -24.28 7.00 28.08
CA TRP A 62 -24.46 5.71 27.42
C TRP A 62 -23.44 5.48 26.30
N ASP A 63 -23.18 6.47 25.45
CA ASP A 63 -22.19 6.36 24.37
C ASP A 63 -20.76 6.17 24.89
N VAL A 64 -20.42 6.74 26.06
CA VAL A 64 -19.14 6.48 26.75
C VAL A 64 -19.06 5.02 27.23
N VAL A 65 -20.15 4.48 27.79
CA VAL A 65 -20.23 3.07 28.19
C VAL A 65 -20.11 2.15 26.98
N MET A 66 -20.82 2.47 25.90
CA MET A 66 -20.76 1.74 24.63
C MET A 66 -19.35 1.74 24.05
N LEU A 67 -18.65 2.88 24.05
CA LEU A 67 -17.26 2.98 23.59
C LEU A 67 -16.34 2.08 24.41
N ARG A 68 -16.52 2.02 25.74
CA ARG A 68 -15.76 1.10 26.60
C ARG A 68 -16.07 -0.37 26.28
N ALA A 69 -17.34 -0.71 26.02
CA ALA A 69 -17.73 -2.07 25.61
C ALA A 69 -17.12 -2.45 24.25
N ILE A 70 -17.12 -1.55 23.28
CA ILE A 70 -16.47 -1.74 21.96
C ILE A 70 -14.96 -1.97 22.14
N LYS A 71 -14.30 -1.18 23.00
CA LYS A 71 -12.88 -1.37 23.32
C LYS A 71 -12.59 -2.75 23.95
N ARG A 72 -13.58 -3.35 24.63
CA ARG A 72 -13.52 -4.70 25.22
C ARG A 72 -13.97 -5.81 24.26
N GLY A 73 -14.27 -5.50 23.00
CA GLY A 73 -14.63 -6.49 21.98
C GLY A 73 -16.11 -6.81 21.88
N LEU A 74 -17.01 -5.84 22.15
CA LEU A 74 -18.44 -5.98 21.90
C LEU A 74 -18.69 -6.46 20.45
N ALA A 75 -19.30 -7.64 20.31
CA ALA A 75 -19.54 -8.22 18.99
C ALA A 75 -20.52 -7.36 18.17
N LEU A 76 -20.23 -7.23 16.86
CA LEU A 76 -20.99 -6.41 15.91
C LEU A 76 -22.50 -6.70 15.93
N ARG A 77 -22.92 -7.96 16.15
CA ARG A 77 -24.34 -8.35 16.20
C ARG A 77 -25.11 -7.70 17.34
N HIS A 78 -24.49 -7.60 18.53
CA HIS A 78 -25.13 -6.98 19.69
C HIS A 78 -25.16 -5.47 19.52
N ARG A 79 -24.07 -4.89 18.98
CA ARG A 79 -24.01 -3.47 18.63
C ARG A 79 -25.07 -3.08 17.61
N LEU A 80 -25.35 -3.91 16.61
CA LEU A 80 -26.42 -3.67 15.64
C LEU A 80 -27.79 -3.54 16.30
N LEU A 81 -28.13 -4.46 17.21
CA LEU A 81 -29.41 -4.40 17.92
C LEU A 81 -29.50 -3.16 18.82
N LEU A 82 -28.42 -2.83 19.54
CA LEU A 82 -28.38 -1.66 20.41
C LEU A 82 -28.49 -0.36 19.61
N ASP A 83 -27.72 -0.22 18.53
CA ASP A 83 -27.75 0.99 17.67
C ASP A 83 -29.09 1.13 16.96
N ALA A 84 -29.70 0.03 16.49
CA ALA A 84 -31.01 0.08 15.83
C ALA A 84 -32.15 0.42 16.82
N ALA A 85 -32.14 -0.16 18.02
CA ALA A 85 -33.10 0.18 19.07
C ALA A 85 -32.99 1.65 19.48
N ASP A 86 -31.76 2.15 19.60
CA ASP A 86 -31.46 3.54 19.96
C ASP A 86 -31.97 4.53 18.89
N VAL A 87 -31.72 4.24 17.60
CA VAL A 87 -32.31 5.01 16.49
C VAL A 87 -33.83 5.01 16.58
N ALA A 88 -34.46 3.85 16.79
CA ALA A 88 -35.92 3.72 16.86
C ALA A 88 -36.51 4.53 18.04
N ILE A 89 -35.89 4.48 19.23
CA ILE A 89 -36.34 5.23 20.41
C ILE A 89 -36.30 6.74 20.13
N TRP A 90 -35.18 7.25 19.60
CA TRP A 90 -35.07 8.68 19.28
C TRP A 90 -35.99 9.10 18.14
N SER A 91 -36.19 8.25 17.14
CA SER A 91 -37.16 8.50 16.06
C SER A 91 -38.60 8.58 16.60
N CYS A 92 -39.00 7.70 17.52
CA CYS A 92 -40.31 7.80 18.17
C CYS A 92 -40.44 9.06 19.02
N ALA A 93 -39.39 9.45 19.75
CA ALA A 93 -39.42 10.67 20.56
C ALA A 93 -39.55 11.95 19.70
N LEU A 94 -38.94 11.98 18.51
CA LEU A 94 -38.94 13.14 17.62
C LEU A 94 -40.06 13.11 16.55
N GLY A 95 -40.77 11.98 16.42
CA GLY A 95 -41.85 11.78 15.46
C GLY A 95 -41.39 11.81 14.00
N TYR A 96 -41.55 12.96 13.31
CA TYR A 96 -41.24 13.10 11.89
C TYR A 96 -39.75 13.34 11.60
N GLN A 97 -39.01 13.84 12.59
CA GLN A 97 -37.67 14.40 12.40
C GLN A 97 -36.57 13.36 12.65
N VAL A 98 -36.46 12.39 11.74
CA VAL A 98 -35.67 11.17 11.96
C VAL A 98 -34.25 11.19 11.37
N ASP A 99 -33.83 12.29 10.73
CA ASP A 99 -32.48 12.43 10.15
C ASP A 99 -31.38 12.31 11.20
N ALA A 100 -31.44 13.13 12.25
CA ALA A 100 -30.43 13.14 13.31
C ALA A 100 -30.36 11.79 14.06
N PRO A 101 -31.49 11.15 14.42
CA PRO A 101 -31.49 9.78 14.94
C PRO A 101 -30.85 8.76 13.98
N ALA A 102 -31.17 8.80 12.69
CA ALA A 102 -30.67 7.82 11.72
C ALA A 102 -29.13 7.84 11.58
N LEU A 103 -28.50 9.01 11.79
CA LEU A 103 -27.05 9.17 11.78
C LEU A 103 -26.34 8.43 12.94
N ILE A 104 -27.05 8.03 14.01
CA ILE A 104 -26.50 7.22 15.11
C ILE A 104 -25.97 5.87 14.60
N ALA A 105 -26.61 5.29 13.57
CA ALA A 105 -26.22 4.01 12.98
C ALA A 105 -25.16 4.12 11.87
N ALA A 106 -24.88 5.33 11.37
CA ALA A 106 -23.91 5.54 10.29
C ALA A 106 -22.48 5.05 10.63
N PRO A 107 -21.93 5.23 11.85
CA PRO A 107 -20.60 4.72 12.18
C PRO A 107 -20.54 3.19 12.19
N LEU A 108 -21.63 2.53 12.63
CA LEU A 108 -21.72 1.07 12.57
C LEU A 108 -21.75 0.58 11.12
N ALA A 109 -22.45 1.28 10.24
CA ALA A 109 -22.49 0.93 8.82
C ALA A 109 -21.10 1.07 8.16
N ILE A 110 -20.37 2.16 8.44
CA ILE A 110 -19.00 2.37 7.97
C ILE A 110 -18.07 1.26 8.50
N ASP A 111 -18.15 0.96 9.80
CA ASP A 111 -17.38 -0.10 10.47
C ASP A 111 -17.64 -1.48 9.86
N ALA A 112 -18.91 -1.86 9.77
CA ALA A 112 -19.33 -3.11 9.17
C ALA A 112 -18.89 -3.20 7.70
N ALA A 113 -18.93 -2.11 6.94
CA ALA A 113 -18.51 -2.09 5.54
C ALA A 113 -16.99 -2.29 5.40
N LEU A 114 -16.20 -1.61 6.22
CA LEU A 114 -14.74 -1.79 6.25
C LEU A 114 -14.37 -3.22 6.63
N LEU A 115 -15.01 -3.80 7.65
CA LEU A 115 -14.70 -5.15 8.14
C LEU A 115 -15.30 -6.29 7.28
N ARG A 116 -16.58 -6.21 6.96
CA ARG A 116 -17.39 -7.29 6.35
C ARG A 116 -17.80 -7.04 4.90
N GLY A 117 -17.47 -5.89 4.33
CA GLY A 117 -17.80 -5.56 2.94
C GLY A 117 -19.31 -5.49 2.74
N VAL A 118 -19.81 -6.10 1.66
CA VAL A 118 -21.22 -6.04 1.25
C VAL A 118 -22.17 -6.62 2.31
N ARG A 119 -21.71 -7.54 3.18
CA ARG A 119 -22.53 -8.09 4.27
C ARG A 119 -23.00 -7.04 5.28
N ALA A 120 -22.41 -5.84 5.24
CA ALA A 120 -22.85 -4.70 6.04
C ALA A 120 -24.21 -4.12 5.63
N VAL A 121 -24.80 -4.56 4.50
CA VAL A 121 -26.20 -4.27 4.12
C VAL A 121 -27.20 -4.63 5.23
N ALA A 122 -26.86 -5.56 6.12
CA ALA A 122 -27.69 -5.86 7.30
C ALA A 122 -27.92 -4.64 8.20
N VAL A 123 -26.98 -3.68 8.26
CA VAL A 123 -27.10 -2.48 9.12
C VAL A 123 -28.27 -1.59 8.69
N PRO A 124 -28.31 -1.03 7.47
CA PRO A 124 -29.45 -0.22 7.03
C PRO A 124 -30.79 -0.97 7.05
N LEU A 125 -30.79 -2.28 6.73
CA LEU A 125 -32.02 -3.08 6.75
C LEU A 125 -32.59 -3.24 8.16
N VAL A 126 -31.77 -3.65 9.13
CA VAL A 126 -32.23 -3.87 10.50
C VAL A 126 -32.62 -2.55 11.16
N THR A 127 -31.80 -1.50 11.01
CA THR A 127 -32.12 -0.17 11.53
C THR A 127 -33.41 0.37 10.92
N GLY A 128 -33.55 0.31 9.60
CA GLY A 128 -34.73 0.82 8.92
C GLY A 128 -36.01 0.06 9.26
N ILE A 129 -35.98 -1.28 9.30
CA ILE A 129 -37.15 -2.12 9.62
C ILE A 129 -37.60 -1.87 11.07
N LEU A 130 -36.66 -1.87 12.03
CA LEU A 130 -36.99 -1.64 13.44
C LEU A 130 -37.57 -0.25 13.66
N THR A 131 -36.96 0.78 13.08
CA THR A 131 -37.47 2.16 13.19
C THR A 131 -38.82 2.32 12.51
N ALA A 132 -39.02 1.77 11.31
CA ALA A 132 -40.32 1.82 10.63
C ALA A 132 -41.42 1.12 11.42
N GLY A 133 -41.10 -0.03 12.04
CA GLY A 133 -42.01 -0.73 12.95
C GLY A 133 -42.37 0.12 14.17
N ALA A 134 -41.37 0.73 14.81
CA ALA A 134 -41.55 1.59 15.97
C ALA A 134 -42.41 2.83 15.66
N LEU A 135 -42.11 3.54 14.56
CA LEU A 135 -42.90 4.69 14.11
C LEU A 135 -44.35 4.30 13.82
N ARG A 136 -44.59 3.13 13.20
CA ARG A 136 -45.93 2.62 12.95
C ARG A 136 -46.70 2.32 14.24
N LEU A 137 -46.02 1.77 15.25
CA LEU A 137 -46.62 1.48 16.56
C LEU A 137 -46.95 2.76 17.34
N THR A 138 -46.21 3.84 17.13
CA THR A 138 -46.47 5.15 17.75
C THR A 138 -47.30 6.10 16.87
N HIS A 139 -47.92 5.59 15.80
CA HIS A 139 -48.74 6.36 14.85
C HIS A 139 -48.02 7.56 14.19
N HIS A 140 -46.70 7.48 14.06
CA HIS A 140 -45.91 8.46 13.32
C HIS A 140 -45.81 8.07 11.84
N PRO A 141 -45.73 9.06 10.93
CA PRO A 141 -45.54 8.82 9.50
C PRO A 141 -44.24 8.05 9.23
N PRO A 142 -44.22 7.16 8.22
CA PRO A 142 -43.02 6.46 7.83
C PRO A 142 -41.98 7.43 7.26
N SER A 143 -40.71 7.11 7.44
CA SER A 143 -39.59 7.86 6.85
C SER A 143 -38.51 6.93 6.31
N LEU A 144 -37.87 7.36 5.23
CA LEU A 144 -36.77 6.65 4.58
C LEU A 144 -35.41 6.97 5.19
N ALA A 145 -35.27 8.03 6.00
CA ALA A 145 -33.99 8.44 6.57
C ALA A 145 -33.25 7.33 7.35
N PRO A 146 -33.94 6.47 8.15
CA PRO A 146 -33.31 5.34 8.85
C PRO A 146 -32.72 4.26 7.92
N PHE A 147 -33.13 4.23 6.64
CA PHE A 147 -32.51 3.38 5.62
C PHE A 147 -31.39 4.14 4.90
N LEU A 148 -31.64 5.40 4.52
CA LEU A 148 -30.77 6.19 3.66
C LEU A 148 -29.44 6.55 4.33
N TRP A 149 -29.46 7.08 5.55
CA TRP A 149 -28.23 7.52 6.23
C TRP A 149 -27.27 6.37 6.55
N PRO A 150 -27.73 5.21 7.09
CA PRO A 150 -26.85 4.06 7.24
C PRO A 150 -26.41 3.46 5.90
N SER A 151 -27.23 3.54 4.85
CA SER A 151 -26.83 3.13 3.49
C SER A 151 -25.72 4.04 2.94
N PHE A 152 -25.77 5.34 3.19
CA PHE A 152 -24.70 6.26 2.84
C PHE A 152 -23.40 5.94 3.60
N GLY A 153 -23.49 5.63 4.90
CA GLY A 153 -22.35 5.14 5.69
C GLY A 153 -21.77 3.84 5.14
N LEU A 154 -22.62 2.88 4.76
CA LEU A 154 -22.23 1.64 4.10
C LEU A 154 -21.47 1.91 2.80
N VAL A 155 -22.04 2.71 1.90
CA VAL A 155 -21.40 3.04 0.60
C VAL A 155 -20.07 3.74 0.82
N SER A 156 -20.02 4.70 1.74
CA SER A 156 -18.79 5.41 2.11
C SER A 156 -17.70 4.45 2.58
N GLY A 157 -18.04 3.52 3.49
CA GLY A 157 -17.11 2.50 3.97
C GLY A 157 -16.65 1.54 2.86
N LEU A 158 -17.54 1.15 1.95
CA LEU A 158 -17.20 0.31 0.79
C LEU A 158 -16.26 1.02 -0.19
N VAL A 159 -16.51 2.29 -0.49
CA VAL A 159 -15.65 3.11 -1.37
C VAL A 159 -14.25 3.24 -0.77
N ILE A 160 -14.16 3.60 0.52
CA ILE A 160 -12.87 3.72 1.23
C ILE A 160 -12.15 2.37 1.24
N ARG A 161 -12.85 1.28 1.59
CA ARG A 161 -12.30 -0.08 1.59
C ARG A 161 -11.73 -0.44 0.23
N HIS A 162 -12.54 -0.36 -0.81
CA HIS A 162 -12.16 -0.79 -2.16
C HIS A 162 -10.99 0.03 -2.68
N TYR A 163 -11.00 1.35 -2.43
CA TYR A 163 -9.92 2.24 -2.82
C TYR A 163 -8.60 1.86 -2.13
N LEU A 164 -8.60 1.70 -0.81
CA LEU A 164 -7.41 1.32 -0.05
C LEU A 164 -6.92 -0.09 -0.40
N GLU A 165 -7.83 -1.07 -0.57
CA GLU A 165 -7.48 -2.46 -0.92
C GLU A 165 -6.80 -2.50 -2.27
N ARG A 166 -7.36 -1.78 -3.26
CA ARG A 166 -6.76 -1.66 -4.59
C ARG A 166 -5.36 -1.05 -4.53
N ARG A 167 -5.14 -0.05 -3.66
CA ARG A 167 -3.82 0.59 -3.49
C ARG A 167 -2.81 -0.35 -2.86
N VAL A 168 -3.18 -1.02 -1.77
CA VAL A 168 -2.32 -2.00 -1.10
C VAL A 168 -1.99 -3.15 -2.05
N HIS A 169 -2.98 -3.70 -2.77
CA HIS A 169 -2.74 -4.78 -3.74
C HIS A 169 -1.84 -4.35 -4.89
N LEU A 170 -2.02 -3.14 -5.43
CA LEU A 170 -1.14 -2.61 -6.48
C LEU A 170 0.30 -2.50 -5.97
N ARG A 171 0.49 -1.94 -4.77
CA ARG A 171 1.82 -1.84 -4.13
C ARG A 171 2.47 -3.21 -3.94
N LEU A 172 1.73 -4.20 -3.42
CA LEU A 172 2.25 -5.55 -3.21
C LEU A 172 2.62 -6.24 -4.53
N ARG A 173 1.83 -6.07 -5.58
CA ARG A 173 2.15 -6.61 -6.91
C ARG A 173 3.40 -5.99 -7.52
N THR A 174 3.53 -4.67 -7.43
CA THR A 174 4.74 -3.97 -7.89
C THR A 174 5.95 -4.42 -7.08
N ALA A 175 5.84 -4.46 -5.76
CA ALA A 175 6.90 -4.93 -4.87
C ALA A 175 7.30 -6.40 -5.16
N GLU A 176 6.34 -7.27 -5.48
CA GLU A 176 6.62 -8.65 -5.85
C GLU A 176 7.38 -8.75 -7.17
N ALA A 177 6.96 -7.99 -8.19
CA ALA A 177 7.67 -7.94 -9.47
C ALA A 177 9.11 -7.40 -9.29
N GLU A 178 9.29 -6.33 -8.52
CA GLU A 178 10.60 -5.79 -8.17
C GLU A 178 11.44 -6.82 -7.39
N ARG A 179 10.84 -7.53 -6.44
CA ARG A 179 11.51 -8.58 -5.65
C ARG A 179 11.98 -9.73 -6.54
N GLN A 180 11.18 -10.16 -7.50
CA GLN A 180 11.54 -11.22 -8.45
C GLN A 180 12.65 -10.78 -9.40
N ALA A 181 12.57 -9.55 -9.92
CA ALA A 181 13.62 -8.96 -10.75
C ALA A 181 14.95 -8.87 -9.99
N ALA A 182 14.91 -8.29 -8.78
CA ALA A 182 16.09 -8.13 -7.93
C ALA A 182 16.68 -9.48 -7.50
N ARG A 183 15.86 -10.49 -7.19
CA ARG A 183 16.34 -11.85 -6.92
C ARG A 183 17.05 -12.44 -8.13
N SER A 184 16.49 -12.29 -9.33
CA SER A 184 17.07 -12.84 -10.56
C SER A 184 18.42 -12.18 -10.88
N GLN A 185 18.48 -10.85 -10.77
CA GLN A 185 19.72 -10.06 -10.86
C GLN A 185 20.75 -10.47 -9.81
N ALA A 186 20.32 -10.71 -8.57
CA ALA A 186 21.20 -11.15 -7.50
C ALA A 186 21.76 -12.57 -7.74
N VAL A 187 20.94 -13.50 -8.25
CA VAL A 187 21.39 -14.85 -8.67
C VAL A 187 22.47 -14.73 -9.75
N LEU A 188 22.26 -13.89 -10.75
CA LEU A 188 23.23 -13.63 -11.79
C LEU A 188 24.54 -13.08 -11.20
N ALA A 189 24.47 -12.05 -10.37
CA ALA A 189 25.64 -11.51 -9.67
C ALA A 189 26.37 -12.56 -8.83
N GLY A 190 25.63 -13.46 -8.16
CA GLY A 190 26.18 -14.59 -7.43
C GLY A 190 26.97 -15.53 -8.34
N ARG A 191 26.42 -15.91 -9.49
CA ARG A 191 27.09 -16.78 -10.47
C ARG A 191 28.36 -16.14 -11.01
N HIS A 192 28.30 -14.86 -11.39
CA HIS A 192 29.45 -14.13 -11.89
C HIS A 192 30.57 -13.98 -10.85
N SER A 193 30.22 -13.82 -9.58
CA SER A 193 31.22 -13.68 -8.51
C SER A 193 32.19 -14.87 -8.38
N LEU A 194 31.79 -16.07 -8.84
CA LEU A 194 32.61 -17.27 -8.82
C LEU A 194 33.17 -17.66 -10.20
N ALA A 195 32.54 -17.19 -11.28
CA ALA A 195 32.79 -17.66 -12.63
C ALA A 195 33.47 -16.64 -13.55
N ALA A 196 33.44 -15.36 -13.19
CA ALA A 196 34.07 -14.29 -13.96
C ALA A 196 35.35 -13.82 -13.26
N GLY A 197 36.36 -13.51 -14.08
CA GLY A 197 37.75 -13.26 -13.66
C GLY A 197 38.75 -14.12 -14.42
N ALA A 198 40.04 -13.82 -14.33
CA ALA A 198 41.09 -14.68 -14.82
C ALA A 198 41.45 -15.73 -13.76
N ASP A 199 41.75 -16.95 -14.21
CA ASP A 199 42.10 -18.07 -13.33
C ASP A 199 41.04 -18.35 -12.25
N THR A 200 39.75 -18.30 -12.59
CA THR A 200 38.69 -18.80 -11.70
C THR A 200 38.73 -20.33 -11.59
N ILE A 201 38.01 -20.91 -10.63
CA ILE A 201 37.87 -22.38 -10.52
C ILE A 201 37.24 -22.97 -11.80
N VAL A 202 36.32 -22.23 -12.43
CA VAL A 202 35.70 -22.58 -13.70
C VAL A 202 36.72 -22.53 -14.85
N ASP A 203 37.60 -21.52 -14.90
CA ASP A 203 38.64 -21.44 -15.92
C ASP A 203 39.65 -22.57 -15.84
N VAL A 204 40.07 -22.94 -14.63
CA VAL A 204 41.02 -24.04 -14.42
C VAL A 204 40.40 -25.34 -14.92
N LEU A 205 39.17 -25.66 -14.51
CA LEU A 205 38.46 -26.86 -14.99
C LEU A 205 38.24 -26.86 -16.50
N THR A 206 37.85 -25.72 -17.07
CA THR A 206 37.65 -25.58 -18.52
C THR A 206 38.94 -25.85 -19.29
N ARG A 207 40.10 -25.42 -18.76
CA ARG A 207 41.43 -25.69 -19.34
C ARG A 207 41.95 -27.11 -19.04
N THR A 208 41.47 -27.78 -17.99
CA THR A 208 41.82 -29.17 -17.68
C THR A 208 41.10 -30.14 -18.62
N TRP A 209 39.87 -29.84 -19.02
CA TRP A 209 39.03 -30.77 -19.80
C TRP A 209 39.64 -31.27 -21.12
N PRO A 210 40.26 -30.40 -21.96
CA PRO A 210 40.93 -30.85 -23.17
C PRO A 210 42.10 -31.81 -22.92
N LEU A 211 42.76 -31.72 -21.76
CA LEU A 211 43.83 -32.64 -21.37
C LEU A 211 43.31 -34.04 -21.02
N LEU A 212 42.00 -34.17 -20.75
CA LEU A 212 41.32 -35.44 -20.47
C LEU A 212 40.80 -36.12 -21.75
N ALA A 213 41.10 -35.57 -22.93
CA ALA A 213 40.67 -36.13 -24.20
C ALA A 213 41.38 -37.47 -24.48
N LEU A 214 40.62 -38.47 -24.93
CA LEU A 214 41.18 -39.74 -25.38
C LEU A 214 41.64 -39.61 -26.84
N PRO A 215 42.64 -40.38 -27.28
CA PRO A 215 43.05 -40.42 -28.68
C PRO A 215 41.85 -40.64 -29.62
N GLY A 216 41.68 -39.75 -30.60
CA GLY A 216 40.57 -39.78 -31.56
C GLY A 216 39.22 -39.25 -31.06
N HIS A 217 39.11 -38.77 -29.81
CA HIS A 217 37.86 -38.23 -29.25
C HIS A 217 38.08 -36.85 -28.64
N GLN A 218 37.55 -35.81 -29.30
CA GLN A 218 37.49 -34.48 -28.69
C GLN A 218 36.51 -34.48 -27.51
N THR A 219 36.92 -33.93 -26.37
CA THR A 219 35.98 -33.66 -25.28
C THR A 219 35.95 -32.17 -25.00
N GLY A 220 34.85 -31.50 -25.37
CA GLY A 220 34.59 -30.14 -24.94
C GLY A 220 34.32 -30.10 -23.43
N SER A 221 34.70 -29.00 -22.77
CA SER A 221 34.32 -28.79 -21.37
C SER A 221 32.80 -28.60 -21.25
N PRO A 222 32.11 -29.31 -20.34
CA PRO A 222 30.69 -29.10 -20.08
C PRO A 222 30.42 -27.68 -19.55
N LEU A 223 31.45 -27.01 -19.01
CA LEU A 223 31.36 -25.65 -18.48
C LEU A 223 31.39 -24.57 -19.58
N THR A 224 31.88 -24.87 -20.78
CA THR A 224 31.97 -23.87 -21.88
C THR A 224 30.58 -23.41 -22.31
N ALA A 225 29.66 -24.34 -22.57
CA ALA A 225 28.28 -24.01 -22.95
C ALA A 225 27.50 -23.31 -21.83
N TRP A 226 27.85 -23.60 -20.57
CA TRP A 226 27.29 -22.89 -19.43
C TRP A 226 27.82 -21.45 -19.33
N ARG A 227 29.12 -21.22 -19.50
CA ARG A 227 29.71 -19.87 -19.50
C ARG A 227 29.19 -18.99 -20.61
N MET A 228 28.98 -19.53 -21.81
CA MET A 228 28.41 -18.77 -22.92
C MET A 228 26.99 -18.30 -22.58
N ARG A 229 26.16 -19.18 -22.00
CA ARG A 229 24.83 -18.82 -21.51
C ARG A 229 24.87 -17.77 -20.41
N LEU A 230 25.77 -17.94 -19.43
CA LEU A 230 25.95 -16.97 -18.35
C LEU A 230 26.34 -15.57 -18.90
N ALA A 231 27.21 -15.52 -19.91
CA ALA A 231 27.60 -14.27 -20.56
C ALA A 231 26.43 -13.64 -21.34
N GLN A 232 25.62 -14.44 -22.04
CA GLN A 232 24.41 -13.98 -22.73
C GLN A 232 23.38 -13.41 -21.74
N ASP A 233 23.09 -14.13 -20.65
CA ASP A 233 22.16 -13.71 -19.61
C ASP A 233 22.60 -12.37 -18.96
N ALA A 234 23.92 -12.14 -18.87
CA ALA A 234 24.52 -10.90 -18.37
C ALA A 234 24.32 -9.71 -19.29
N CYS A 235 24.56 -9.87 -20.59
CA CYS A 235 24.45 -8.79 -21.58
C CYS A 235 23.06 -8.13 -21.58
N ASP A 236 22.01 -8.88 -21.25
CA ASP A 236 20.63 -8.37 -21.25
C ASP A 236 20.30 -7.54 -19.99
N HIS A 237 21.09 -7.65 -18.91
CA HIS A 237 20.69 -7.14 -17.59
C HIS A 237 21.74 -6.28 -16.88
N ALA A 238 23.02 -6.39 -17.26
CA ALA A 238 24.11 -5.73 -16.56
C ALA A 238 25.35 -5.53 -17.43
N GLU A 239 26.20 -4.59 -17.03
CA GLU A 239 27.49 -4.35 -17.66
C GLU A 239 28.62 -4.47 -16.64
N TYR A 240 29.74 -5.04 -17.04
CA TYR A 240 30.92 -5.10 -16.19
C TYR A 240 31.52 -3.70 -16.02
N LEU A 241 31.94 -3.37 -14.80
CA LEU A 241 32.63 -2.11 -14.47
C LEU A 241 33.79 -1.84 -15.44
N ARG A 242 34.58 -2.87 -15.76
CA ARG A 242 35.70 -2.73 -16.71
C ARG A 242 35.23 -2.34 -18.12
N THR A 243 34.14 -2.94 -18.60
CA THR A 243 33.59 -2.62 -19.92
C THR A 243 33.05 -1.20 -19.96
N ALA A 244 32.32 -0.79 -18.93
CA ALA A 244 31.81 0.58 -18.81
C ALA A 244 32.94 1.62 -18.76
N LEU A 245 34.01 1.35 -18.00
CA LEU A 245 35.20 2.21 -17.93
C LEU A 245 35.90 2.31 -19.30
N LEU A 246 36.10 1.19 -20.00
CA LEU A 246 36.72 1.16 -21.33
C LEU A 246 35.89 1.90 -22.37
N GLN A 247 34.57 1.75 -22.35
CA GLN A 247 33.68 2.49 -23.26
C GLN A 247 33.75 3.99 -22.99
N TRP A 248 33.72 4.41 -21.72
CA TRP A 248 33.87 5.81 -21.37
C TRP A 248 35.25 6.35 -21.77
N GLU A 249 36.33 5.60 -21.52
CA GLU A 249 37.70 5.93 -21.90
C GLU A 249 37.81 6.18 -23.41
N GLN A 250 37.31 5.24 -24.22
CA GLN A 250 37.30 5.36 -25.67
C GLN A 250 36.51 6.58 -26.16
N GLN A 251 35.36 6.84 -25.55
CA GLN A 251 34.53 8.01 -25.89
C GLN A 251 35.20 9.32 -25.48
N HIS A 252 35.82 9.37 -24.29
CA HIS A 252 36.49 10.55 -23.77
C HIS A 252 37.72 10.92 -24.60
N ASN A 253 38.61 9.95 -24.84
CA ASN A 253 39.86 10.18 -25.58
C ASN A 253 39.59 10.48 -27.06
N ALA A 254 38.48 10.00 -27.63
CA ALA A 254 38.07 10.33 -29.00
C ALA A 254 37.45 11.73 -29.14
N ALA A 255 37.04 12.37 -28.04
CA ALA A 255 36.29 13.64 -28.08
C ALA A 255 37.16 14.88 -28.37
N GLY A 256 38.48 14.79 -28.26
CA GLY A 256 39.38 15.90 -28.53
C GLY A 256 40.77 15.47 -28.98
N PRO A 257 41.49 16.32 -29.73
CA PRO A 257 42.85 16.01 -30.22
C PRO A 257 43.95 16.19 -29.17
N ASP A 258 43.60 16.62 -27.96
CA ASP A 258 44.55 16.92 -26.87
C ASP A 258 44.87 15.67 -26.05
N LEU A 259 45.95 15.00 -26.42
CA LEU A 259 46.43 13.78 -25.75
C LEU A 259 46.81 13.99 -24.28
N SER A 260 47.00 15.24 -23.82
CA SER A 260 47.27 15.51 -22.40
C SER A 260 46.06 15.25 -21.50
N ARG A 261 44.88 15.11 -22.10
CA ARG A 261 43.62 14.78 -21.42
C ARG A 261 43.25 13.31 -21.54
N ASP A 262 44.06 12.51 -22.24
CA ASP A 262 43.79 11.08 -22.37
C ASP A 262 43.79 10.42 -21.00
N VAL A 263 42.78 9.59 -20.78
CA VAL A 263 42.64 8.77 -19.58
C VAL A 263 43.00 7.33 -19.94
N GLU A 264 43.69 6.64 -19.04
CA GLU A 264 43.90 5.20 -19.10
C GLU A 264 43.51 4.61 -17.74
N PHE A 265 42.48 3.77 -17.68
CA PHE A 265 42.15 3.10 -16.42
C PHE A 265 43.10 1.94 -16.13
N GLY A 266 43.65 1.93 -14.91
CA GLY A 266 44.48 0.83 -14.44
C GLY A 266 43.70 -0.49 -14.28
N PRO A 267 44.40 -1.61 -14.05
CA PRO A 267 43.75 -2.89 -13.76
C PRO A 267 42.83 -2.76 -12.55
N VAL A 268 41.57 -3.16 -12.73
CA VAL A 268 40.54 -3.08 -11.70
C VAL A 268 40.51 -4.40 -10.94
N ASP A 269 40.89 -4.39 -9.65
CA ASP A 269 40.84 -5.58 -8.78
C ASP A 269 39.43 -6.19 -8.73
N ASP A 270 38.41 -5.34 -8.81
CA ASP A 270 36.98 -5.70 -8.88
C ASP A 270 36.41 -5.60 -10.30
N GLY A 271 37.20 -5.85 -11.35
CA GLY A 271 36.76 -5.73 -12.76
C GLY A 271 35.58 -6.63 -13.15
N VAL A 272 35.18 -7.54 -12.27
CA VAL A 272 34.05 -8.47 -12.37
C VAL A 272 32.76 -7.88 -11.80
N LEU A 273 32.82 -6.71 -11.17
CA LEU A 273 31.64 -6.02 -10.63
C LEU A 273 30.65 -5.74 -11.76
N LEU A 274 29.41 -6.17 -11.57
CA LEU A 274 28.29 -5.89 -12.47
C LEU A 274 27.55 -4.62 -12.02
N LEU A 275 27.31 -3.73 -12.97
CA LEU A 275 26.55 -2.49 -12.81
C LEU A 275 25.23 -2.59 -13.58
N SER A 276 24.17 -2.03 -13.00
CA SER A 276 22.90 -1.86 -13.71
C SER A 276 23.03 -0.76 -14.76
N PRO A 277 22.14 -0.70 -15.77
CA PRO A 277 22.15 0.40 -16.75
C PRO A 277 22.07 1.79 -16.11
N GLY A 278 21.29 1.94 -15.02
CA GLY A 278 21.21 3.19 -14.27
C GLY A 278 22.52 3.56 -13.58
N GLN A 279 23.25 2.56 -13.06
CA GLN A 279 24.55 2.76 -12.44
C GLN A 279 25.65 3.06 -13.45
N VAL A 280 25.60 2.47 -14.65
CA VAL A 280 26.51 2.82 -15.75
C VAL A 280 26.33 4.28 -16.15
N ALA A 281 25.08 4.74 -16.31
CA ALA A 281 24.80 6.15 -16.59
C ALA A 281 25.32 7.08 -15.48
N ALA A 282 25.07 6.73 -14.21
CA ALA A 282 25.57 7.50 -13.07
C ALA A 282 27.11 7.53 -13.00
N LEU A 283 27.77 6.41 -13.33
CA LEU A 283 29.22 6.33 -13.42
C LEU A 283 29.75 7.25 -14.54
N GLY A 284 29.14 7.22 -15.72
CA GLY A 284 29.55 8.09 -16.84
C GLY A 284 29.44 9.57 -16.49
N THR A 285 28.37 9.99 -15.79
CA THR A 285 28.25 11.37 -15.29
C THR A 285 29.35 11.68 -14.29
N ALA A 286 29.56 10.82 -13.29
CA ALA A 286 30.59 11.04 -12.27
C ALA A 286 32.01 11.13 -12.85
N LEU A 287 32.35 10.27 -13.82
CA LEU A 287 33.65 10.31 -14.49
C LEU A 287 33.87 11.61 -15.26
N SER A 288 32.83 12.09 -15.94
CA SER A 288 32.87 13.35 -16.71
C SER A 288 33.08 14.56 -15.81
N ASP A 289 32.53 14.53 -14.59
CA ASP A 289 32.65 15.62 -13.62
C ASP A 289 34.02 15.67 -12.92
N LEU A 290 34.76 14.55 -12.88
CA LEU A 290 36.02 14.44 -12.14
C LEU A 290 37.22 15.09 -12.85
N GLY A 291 37.11 15.43 -14.14
CA GLY A 291 38.20 16.06 -14.89
C GLY A 291 39.48 15.21 -14.91
N LEU A 292 39.34 13.89 -15.04
CA LEU A 292 40.42 12.93 -14.97
C LEU A 292 41.42 13.10 -16.14
N SER A 293 42.70 12.80 -15.90
CA SER A 293 43.72 12.70 -16.93
C SER A 293 44.82 11.73 -16.52
N GLY A 294 45.51 11.15 -17.51
CA GLY A 294 46.57 10.18 -17.32
C GLY A 294 46.07 8.83 -16.79
N ARG A 295 46.95 8.10 -16.10
CA ARG A 295 46.63 6.77 -15.59
C ARG A 295 45.85 6.85 -14.28
N VAL A 296 44.62 6.35 -14.28
CA VAL A 296 43.68 6.47 -13.15
C VAL A 296 43.46 5.11 -12.48
N PRO A 297 43.81 4.94 -11.20
CA PRO A 297 43.48 3.72 -10.46
C PRO A 297 41.99 3.66 -10.10
N VAL A 298 41.39 2.48 -10.23
CA VAL A 298 40.00 2.20 -9.83
C VAL A 298 39.96 1.04 -8.84
N ARG A 299 39.28 1.24 -7.70
CA ARG A 299 39.13 0.22 -6.66
C ARG A 299 37.72 0.22 -6.06
N GLY A 300 37.13 -0.96 -5.83
CA GLY A 300 35.91 -1.05 -5.03
C GLY A 300 36.21 -0.80 -3.55
N ILE A 301 35.59 0.23 -2.97
CA ILE A 301 35.62 0.47 -1.52
C ILE A 301 34.56 -0.38 -0.85
N ARG A 302 33.34 -0.35 -1.40
CA ARG A 302 32.21 -1.14 -0.94
C ARG A 302 31.46 -1.65 -2.16
N THR A 303 31.65 -2.93 -2.45
CA THR A 303 30.94 -3.63 -3.52
C THR A 303 29.73 -4.35 -2.95
N ALA A 304 28.61 -4.25 -3.65
CA ALA A 304 27.35 -4.87 -3.29
C ALA A 304 26.79 -5.66 -4.49
N PRO A 305 25.77 -6.52 -4.31
CA PRO A 305 25.07 -7.14 -5.43
C PRO A 305 24.54 -6.10 -6.42
N LEU A 306 24.36 -6.52 -7.68
CA LEU A 306 23.81 -5.72 -8.77
C LEU A 306 22.56 -4.93 -8.33
N GLY A 307 22.51 -3.63 -8.66
CA GLY A 307 21.40 -2.74 -8.34
C GLY A 307 21.43 -2.12 -6.93
N ASN A 308 22.32 -2.57 -6.03
CA ASN A 308 22.58 -1.89 -4.76
C ASN A 308 23.65 -0.81 -4.90
N GLU A 309 23.68 0.11 -3.94
CA GLU A 309 24.70 1.17 -3.86
C GLU A 309 26.12 0.58 -3.95
N GLN A 310 26.91 1.14 -4.86
CA GLN A 310 28.32 0.81 -5.03
C GLN A 310 29.17 2.00 -4.66
N VAL A 311 30.26 1.77 -3.92
CA VAL A 311 31.24 2.83 -3.60
C VAL A 311 32.57 2.46 -4.22
N LEU A 312 33.02 3.30 -5.13
CA LEU A 312 34.27 3.16 -5.88
C LEU A 312 35.25 4.26 -5.48
N SER A 313 36.54 3.95 -5.54
CA SER A 313 37.64 4.91 -5.51
C SER A 313 38.17 5.05 -6.93
N ILE A 314 38.07 6.24 -7.53
CA ILE A 314 38.53 6.54 -8.89
C ILE A 314 39.52 7.70 -8.82
N GLY A 315 40.80 7.44 -9.11
CA GLY A 315 41.83 8.49 -9.00
C GLY A 315 41.98 9.08 -7.60
N GLY A 316 41.65 8.31 -6.55
CA GLY A 316 41.60 8.78 -5.17
C GLY A 316 40.29 9.47 -4.76
N HIS A 317 39.36 9.71 -5.70
CA HIS A 317 38.05 10.26 -5.42
C HIS A 317 37.05 9.16 -5.07
N ARG A 318 36.23 9.41 -4.04
CA ARG A 318 35.15 8.51 -3.65
C ARG A 318 33.92 8.80 -4.52
N VAL A 319 33.58 7.85 -5.39
CA VAL A 319 32.38 7.89 -6.25
C VAL A 319 31.34 6.93 -5.69
N THR A 320 30.14 7.44 -5.43
CA THR A 320 29.02 6.63 -4.94
C THR A 320 28.01 6.48 -6.07
N LEU A 321 27.86 5.26 -6.58
CA LEU A 321 26.83 4.92 -7.55
C LEU A 321 25.55 4.57 -6.77
N PRO A 322 24.45 5.31 -6.95
CA PRO A 322 23.23 5.07 -6.20
C PRO A 322 22.67 3.67 -6.50
N ALA A 323 21.90 3.14 -5.55
CA ALA A 323 21.07 1.97 -5.80
C ALA A 323 20.02 2.29 -6.88
N ASP A 324 19.56 1.27 -7.60
CA ASP A 324 18.50 1.44 -8.59
C ASP A 324 17.25 2.03 -7.94
N PRO A 325 16.60 3.02 -8.59
CA PRO A 325 15.44 3.68 -8.02
C PRO A 325 14.32 2.67 -7.83
N ARG A 326 13.93 2.46 -6.56
CA ARG A 326 12.78 1.63 -6.22
C ARG A 326 11.50 2.40 -6.54
N THR A 327 10.54 1.76 -7.20
CA THR A 327 9.22 2.37 -7.37
C THR A 327 8.48 2.27 -6.04
N CYS A 328 8.64 3.31 -5.22
CA CYS A 328 7.80 3.48 -4.04
C CYS A 328 6.35 3.58 -4.50
N GLY A 329 5.60 2.50 -4.28
CA GLY A 329 4.20 2.46 -4.64
C GLY A 329 3.42 3.62 -3.99
N PRO A 330 2.31 4.05 -4.59
CA PRO A 330 1.78 5.39 -4.35
C PRO A 330 1.09 5.51 -2.98
N ALA A 331 1.27 6.62 -2.25
CA ALA A 331 0.87 6.86 -0.84
C ALA A 331 -0.56 6.37 -0.49
N LEU A 332 -0.78 5.86 0.72
CA LEU A 332 -2.16 5.66 1.21
C LEU A 332 -2.75 7.05 1.49
N ASP A 333 -3.82 7.40 0.78
CA ASP A 333 -4.42 8.73 0.83
C ASP A 333 -5.94 8.63 0.74
N LEU A 334 -6.66 9.37 1.58
CA LEU A 334 -8.12 9.35 1.64
C LEU A 334 -8.81 10.52 0.94
N GLY A 335 -8.07 11.52 0.44
CA GLY A 335 -8.68 12.70 -0.17
C GLY A 335 -9.54 12.37 -1.39
N PRO A 336 -9.05 11.64 -2.42
CA PRO A 336 -9.86 11.28 -3.57
C PRO A 336 -11.18 10.57 -3.22
N PRO A 337 -11.22 9.50 -2.39
CA PRO A 337 -12.49 8.89 -2.02
C PRO A 337 -13.37 9.81 -1.16
N VAL A 338 -12.81 10.65 -0.28
CA VAL A 338 -13.59 11.62 0.51
C VAL A 338 -14.26 12.66 -0.38
N ILE A 339 -13.59 13.16 -1.42
CA ILE A 339 -14.19 14.09 -2.40
C ILE A 339 -15.34 13.41 -3.15
N ALA A 340 -15.14 12.16 -3.59
CA ALA A 340 -16.21 11.40 -4.26
C ALA A 340 -17.41 11.16 -3.34
N ILE A 341 -17.18 10.81 -2.08
CA ILE A 341 -18.24 10.64 -1.07
C ILE A 341 -18.97 11.95 -0.82
N GLY A 342 -18.24 13.07 -0.73
CA GLY A 342 -18.83 14.41 -0.62
C GLY A 342 -19.74 14.73 -1.81
N GLY A 343 -19.33 14.39 -3.03
CA GLY A 343 -20.16 14.53 -4.23
C GLY A 343 -21.46 13.72 -4.20
N VAL A 344 -21.42 12.49 -3.67
CA VAL A 344 -22.65 11.70 -3.41
C VAL A 344 -23.49 12.38 -2.33
N GLY A 345 -22.86 12.97 -1.32
CA GLY A 345 -23.51 13.78 -0.29
C GLY A 345 -24.26 14.97 -0.86
N SER A 346 -23.73 15.65 -1.89
CA SER A 346 -24.43 16.77 -2.55
C SER A 346 -25.78 16.35 -3.15
N LEU A 347 -25.94 15.09 -3.56
CA LEU A 347 -27.24 14.57 -4.05
C LEU A 347 -28.30 14.52 -2.95
N ALA A 348 -27.91 14.40 -1.68
CA ALA A 348 -28.84 14.38 -0.55
C ALA A 348 -29.58 15.72 -0.38
N HIS A 349 -29.00 16.83 -0.85
CA HIS A 349 -29.68 18.13 -0.87
C HIS A 349 -30.98 18.12 -1.70
N SER A 350 -31.11 17.20 -2.66
CA SER A 350 -32.32 17.06 -3.47
C SER A 350 -33.41 16.22 -2.84
N TRP A 351 -33.18 15.62 -1.67
CA TRP A 351 -34.23 14.86 -1.00
C TRP A 351 -35.37 15.78 -0.54
N PRO A 352 -36.64 15.33 -0.65
CA PRO A 352 -37.79 16.14 -0.25
C PRO A 352 -37.75 16.61 1.21
N ASP A 353 -37.22 15.76 2.09
CA ASP A 353 -37.13 16.03 3.54
C ASP A 353 -35.86 16.80 3.94
N MET A 354 -34.91 16.99 3.03
CA MET A 354 -33.66 17.74 3.24
C MET A 354 -33.82 19.20 2.79
N ASP A 355 -32.99 19.67 1.85
CA ASP A 355 -32.98 21.07 1.41
C ASP A 355 -33.85 21.30 0.16
N LYS A 356 -34.35 20.23 -0.47
CA LYS A 356 -35.21 20.26 -1.66
C LYS A 356 -34.59 21.03 -2.83
N VAL A 357 -33.28 20.96 -2.99
CA VAL A 357 -32.53 21.58 -4.10
C VAL A 357 -32.84 20.83 -5.41
N PRO A 358 -33.01 21.51 -6.56
CA PRO A 358 -33.26 20.84 -7.84
C PRO A 358 -32.19 19.79 -8.18
N LEU A 359 -32.63 18.58 -8.57
CA LEU A 359 -31.73 17.45 -8.89
C LEU A 359 -30.73 17.78 -10.02
N ALA A 360 -31.11 18.66 -10.96
CA ALA A 360 -30.20 19.10 -12.01
C ALA A 360 -28.96 19.83 -11.45
N ALA A 361 -29.14 20.64 -10.40
CA ALA A 361 -28.05 21.37 -9.76
C ALA A 361 -27.15 20.43 -8.94
N THR A 362 -27.74 19.60 -8.08
CA THR A 362 -26.98 18.64 -7.25
C THR A 362 -26.31 17.56 -8.10
N GLY A 363 -26.95 17.12 -9.18
CA GLY A 363 -26.37 16.19 -10.16
C GLY A 363 -25.13 16.76 -10.85
N ALA A 364 -25.17 18.03 -11.28
CA ALA A 364 -24.00 18.71 -11.85
C ALA A 364 -22.85 18.83 -10.83
N LEU A 365 -23.17 19.18 -9.57
CA LEU A 365 -22.19 19.27 -8.49
C LEU A 365 -21.56 17.91 -8.15
N ALA A 366 -22.35 16.84 -8.15
CA ALA A 366 -21.88 15.47 -7.94
C ALA A 366 -20.93 15.03 -9.06
N LEU A 367 -21.29 15.28 -10.33
CA LEU A 367 -20.43 14.98 -11.47
C LEU A 367 -19.10 15.74 -11.40
N LEU A 368 -19.13 17.02 -11.03
CA LEU A 368 -17.94 17.82 -10.81
C LEU A 368 -17.06 17.26 -9.69
N ALA A 369 -17.65 16.84 -8.57
CA ALA A 369 -16.94 16.19 -7.47
C ALA A 369 -16.24 14.90 -7.93
N PHE A 370 -16.93 14.06 -8.72
CA PHE A 370 -16.33 12.84 -9.27
C PHE A 370 -15.17 13.15 -10.23
N ALA A 371 -15.30 14.17 -11.08
CA ALA A 371 -14.21 14.61 -11.96
C ALA A 371 -12.99 15.08 -11.14
N ILE A 372 -13.22 15.86 -10.08
CA ILE A 372 -12.17 16.33 -9.16
C ILE A 372 -11.55 15.14 -8.41
N ALA A 373 -12.33 14.16 -7.95
CA ALA A 373 -11.84 12.97 -7.28
C ALA A 373 -10.94 12.13 -8.20
N LEU A 374 -11.33 11.93 -9.47
CA LEU A 374 -10.52 11.23 -10.47
C LEU A 374 -9.23 11.98 -10.79
N TRP A 375 -9.30 13.31 -10.92
CA TRP A 375 -8.12 14.16 -11.10
C TRP A 375 -7.21 14.10 -9.87
N ALA A 376 -7.75 14.22 -8.65
CA ALA A 376 -7.02 14.15 -7.40
C ALA A 376 -6.31 12.80 -7.25
N HIS A 377 -6.97 11.70 -7.59
CA HIS A 377 -6.35 10.37 -7.62
C HIS A 377 -5.12 10.34 -8.52
N ARG A 378 -5.22 10.88 -9.74
CA ARG A 378 -4.08 10.97 -10.68
C ARG A 378 -2.96 11.84 -10.12
N GLN A 379 -3.27 12.94 -9.44
CA GLN A 379 -2.28 13.82 -8.82
C GLN A 379 -1.54 13.13 -7.67
N VAL A 380 -2.24 12.42 -6.78
CA VAL A 380 -1.62 11.65 -5.69
C VAL A 380 -0.72 10.54 -6.25
N VAL A 381 -1.12 9.87 -7.34
CA VAL A 381 -0.28 8.87 -8.01
C VAL A 381 1.02 9.48 -8.53
N ARG A 382 0.96 10.66 -9.14
CA ARG A 382 2.12 11.30 -9.81
C ARG A 382 3.05 12.04 -8.86
N HIS A 383 2.51 12.67 -7.81
CA HIS A 383 3.24 13.62 -6.98
C HIS A 383 3.19 13.31 -5.49
N GLY A 384 2.48 12.26 -5.07
CA GLY A 384 2.34 11.91 -3.65
C GLY A 384 1.78 13.07 -2.82
N SER A 385 2.40 13.35 -1.68
CA SER A 385 1.98 14.42 -0.77
C SER A 385 2.14 15.83 -1.33
N ALA A 386 3.02 16.03 -2.32
CA ALA A 386 3.19 17.33 -2.96
C ALA A 386 1.92 17.77 -3.74
N ALA A 387 0.99 16.86 -4.04
CA ALA A 387 -0.28 17.18 -4.65
C ALA A 387 -1.32 17.78 -3.68
N HIS A 388 -1.17 17.58 -2.37
CA HIS A 388 -2.22 17.91 -1.39
C HIS A 388 -2.67 19.37 -1.40
N PRO A 389 -1.80 20.39 -1.56
CA PRO A 389 -2.25 21.78 -1.66
C PRO A 389 -3.19 22.03 -2.85
N ARG A 390 -2.89 21.43 -4.01
CA ARG A 390 -3.69 21.58 -5.23
C ARG A 390 -5.02 20.84 -5.11
N ILE A 391 -5.01 19.66 -4.51
CA ILE A 391 -6.22 18.87 -4.25
C ILE A 391 -7.14 19.60 -3.28
N LEU A 392 -6.59 20.13 -2.18
CA LEU A 392 -7.37 20.91 -1.22
C LEU A 392 -7.98 22.15 -1.88
N ALA A 393 -7.22 22.89 -2.68
CA ALA A 393 -7.73 24.07 -3.37
C ALA A 393 -8.90 23.72 -4.31
N ALA A 394 -8.78 22.67 -5.11
CA ALA A 394 -9.86 22.22 -5.99
C ALA A 394 -11.10 21.76 -5.21
N ALA A 395 -10.90 21.01 -4.12
CA ALA A 395 -11.97 20.57 -3.24
C ALA A 395 -12.66 21.75 -2.54
N MET A 396 -11.90 22.77 -2.12
CA MET A 396 -12.45 24.01 -1.55
C MET A 396 -13.31 24.75 -2.56
N VAL A 397 -12.83 24.94 -3.79
CA VAL A 397 -13.61 25.61 -4.85
C VAL A 397 -14.92 24.87 -5.12
N HIS A 398 -14.86 23.54 -5.23
CA HIS A 398 -16.07 22.71 -5.40
C HIS A 398 -17.01 22.83 -4.21
N GLY A 399 -16.49 22.70 -3.00
CA GLY A 399 -17.27 22.77 -1.78
C GLY A 399 -17.93 24.14 -1.56
N SER A 400 -17.22 25.22 -1.86
CA SER A 400 -17.79 26.58 -1.84
C SER A 400 -18.90 26.74 -2.87
N LEU A 401 -18.71 26.19 -4.07
CA LEU A 401 -19.72 26.21 -5.12
C LEU A 401 -20.97 25.41 -4.69
N ASP A 402 -20.79 24.22 -4.12
CA ASP A 402 -21.89 23.40 -3.59
C ASP A 402 -22.65 24.14 -2.48
N ALA A 403 -21.94 24.72 -1.52
CA ALA A 403 -22.54 25.51 -0.44
C ALA A 403 -23.39 26.67 -0.97
N ILE A 404 -22.85 27.46 -1.90
CA ILE A 404 -23.53 28.63 -2.47
C ILE A 404 -24.75 28.21 -3.29
N VAL A 405 -24.58 27.25 -4.22
CA VAL A 405 -25.65 26.79 -5.12
C VAL A 405 -26.77 26.12 -4.33
N SER A 406 -26.44 25.23 -3.40
CA SER A 406 -27.42 24.53 -2.57
C SER A 406 -28.15 25.51 -1.65
N THR A 407 -27.48 26.53 -1.09
CA THR A 407 -28.13 27.56 -0.28
C THR A 407 -29.03 28.48 -1.11
N ALA A 408 -28.61 28.86 -2.33
CA ALA A 408 -29.39 29.74 -3.19
C ALA A 408 -30.64 29.06 -3.79
N LEU A 409 -30.61 27.73 -3.97
CA LEU A 409 -31.66 26.97 -4.63
C LEU A 409 -32.49 26.10 -3.67
N MET A 410 -32.27 26.18 -2.35
CA MET A 410 -33.02 25.35 -1.40
C MET A 410 -34.51 25.72 -1.40
N GLY A 411 -35.35 24.70 -1.46
CA GLY A 411 -36.81 24.84 -1.39
C GLY A 411 -37.38 24.57 0.01
N ASN A 412 -36.57 24.02 0.91
CA ASN A 412 -36.95 23.76 2.30
C ASN A 412 -36.03 24.53 3.25
N LEU A 413 -36.64 25.36 4.11
CA LEU A 413 -35.90 26.30 4.98
C LEU A 413 -35.74 25.80 6.41
N MET A 414 -36.56 24.85 6.84
CA MET A 414 -36.70 24.46 8.25
C MET A 414 -36.82 22.95 8.40
N THR A 415 -36.28 22.41 9.48
CA THR A 415 -36.42 21.00 9.85
C THR A 415 -36.31 20.86 11.37
N GLY A 416 -37.33 20.29 12.00
CA GLY A 416 -37.37 20.07 13.44
C GLY A 416 -37.17 21.33 14.29
N GLY A 417 -37.72 22.45 13.82
CA GLY A 417 -37.60 23.75 14.50
C GLY A 417 -36.26 24.45 14.31
N LEU A 418 -35.36 23.91 13.47
CA LEU A 418 -34.05 24.49 13.16
C LEU A 418 -33.97 24.92 11.69
N THR A 419 -33.21 25.98 11.45
CA THR A 419 -32.88 26.47 10.10
C THR A 419 -32.02 25.45 9.37
N ARG A 420 -32.41 25.09 8.15
CA ARG A 420 -31.56 24.29 7.25
C ARG A 420 -30.43 25.17 6.72
N MET A 421 -29.21 24.65 6.79
CA MET A 421 -27.98 25.34 6.39
C MET A 421 -27.18 24.43 5.46
N PRO A 422 -27.43 24.47 4.14
CA PRO A 422 -26.76 23.58 3.19
C PRO A 422 -25.22 23.67 3.25
N PHE A 423 -24.67 24.86 3.53
CA PHE A 423 -23.22 25.06 3.72
C PHE A 423 -22.61 24.25 4.88
N LEU A 424 -23.40 23.69 5.81
CA LEU A 424 -22.88 22.74 6.79
C LEU A 424 -22.36 21.46 6.14
N HIS A 425 -22.93 21.03 5.01
CA HIS A 425 -22.41 19.88 4.25
C HIS A 425 -21.04 20.20 3.64
N PHE A 426 -20.82 21.43 3.18
CA PHE A 426 -19.48 21.88 2.78
C PHE A 426 -18.48 21.72 3.93
N LEU A 427 -18.81 22.22 5.12
CA LEU A 427 -17.96 22.07 6.30
C LEU A 427 -17.77 20.60 6.69
N LEU A 428 -18.82 19.78 6.57
CA LEU A 428 -18.82 18.36 6.90
C LEU A 428 -17.73 17.59 6.13
N TRP A 429 -17.50 17.95 4.87
CA TRP A 429 -16.55 17.28 3.99
C TRP A 429 -15.19 17.98 3.92
N MET A 430 -15.20 19.32 3.86
CA MET A 430 -13.99 20.10 3.63
C MET A 430 -13.18 20.34 4.89
N SER A 431 -13.81 20.46 6.07
CA SER A 431 -13.06 20.63 7.31
C SER A 431 -12.22 19.39 7.68
N PRO A 432 -12.74 18.14 7.59
CA PRO A 432 -11.92 16.94 7.74
C PRO A 432 -10.78 16.85 6.74
N LEU A 433 -11.06 17.11 5.45
CA LEU A 433 -10.05 17.09 4.40
C LEU A 433 -8.95 18.13 4.64
N THR A 434 -9.34 19.32 5.12
CA THR A 434 -8.41 20.38 5.50
C THR A 434 -7.51 19.91 6.64
N VAL A 435 -8.06 19.32 7.70
CA VAL A 435 -7.26 18.83 8.84
C VAL A 435 -6.30 17.73 8.40
N VAL A 436 -6.72 16.84 7.51
CA VAL A 436 -5.86 15.79 6.94
C VAL A 436 -4.71 16.41 6.12
N TYR A 437 -4.96 17.45 5.33
CA TYR A 437 -3.92 18.04 4.46
C TYR A 437 -3.15 19.20 5.06
N LEU A 438 -3.62 19.79 6.16
CA LEU A 438 -3.02 20.95 6.81
C LEU A 438 -1.51 20.78 7.07
N PRO A 439 -1.01 19.61 7.52
CA PRO A 439 0.41 19.42 7.78
C PRO A 439 1.30 19.63 6.54
N ASP A 440 0.82 19.33 5.33
CA ASP A 440 1.60 19.50 4.08
C ASP A 440 1.54 20.91 3.49
N LEU A 441 0.68 21.77 4.02
CA LEU A 441 0.53 23.12 3.51
C LEU A 441 1.61 24.03 4.10
N THR A 442 2.10 24.96 3.28
CA THR A 442 2.88 26.11 3.75
C THR A 442 2.01 27.01 4.65
N ALA A 443 2.62 27.82 5.50
CA ALA A 443 1.88 28.73 6.39
C ALA A 443 0.88 29.62 5.63
N ARG A 444 1.27 30.12 4.44
CA ARG A 444 0.39 30.91 3.56
C ARG A 444 -0.78 30.08 3.03
N ALA A 445 -0.54 28.86 2.58
CA ALA A 445 -1.59 27.97 2.09
C ALA A 445 -2.55 27.52 3.21
N ARG A 446 -2.05 27.34 4.44
CA ARG A 446 -2.90 27.09 5.63
C ARG A 446 -3.83 28.27 5.91
N ALA A 447 -3.28 29.48 5.95
CA ALA A 447 -4.06 30.69 6.14
C ALA A 447 -5.11 30.83 5.02
N ALA A 448 -4.72 30.63 3.76
CA ALA A 448 -5.65 30.69 2.63
C ALA A 448 -6.78 29.65 2.74
N ALA A 449 -6.49 28.41 3.13
CA ALA A 449 -7.51 27.37 3.31
C ALA A 449 -8.50 27.71 4.44
N ILE A 450 -7.99 28.21 5.58
CA ILE A 450 -8.83 28.63 6.71
C ILE A 450 -9.68 29.84 6.32
N THR A 451 -9.09 30.84 5.66
CA THR A 451 -9.81 32.01 5.16
C THR A 451 -10.89 31.61 4.16
N ALA A 452 -10.61 30.67 3.24
CA ALA A 452 -11.59 30.17 2.28
C ALA A 452 -12.78 29.48 2.97
N LEU A 453 -12.53 28.66 4.00
CA LEU A 453 -13.59 28.05 4.81
C LEU A 453 -14.47 29.11 5.48
N ILE A 454 -13.87 30.13 6.10
CA ILE A 454 -14.57 31.22 6.79
C ILE A 454 -15.40 32.04 5.80
N LEU A 455 -14.78 32.51 4.72
CA LEU A 455 -15.46 33.34 3.72
C LEU A 455 -16.59 32.60 3.02
N SER A 456 -16.41 31.32 2.70
CA SER A 456 -17.47 30.51 2.07
C SER A 456 -18.65 30.29 3.00
N SER A 457 -18.37 30.04 4.28
CA SER A 457 -19.41 29.86 5.29
C SER A 457 -20.15 31.17 5.56
N ALA A 458 -19.44 32.28 5.71
CA ALA A 458 -20.02 33.61 5.91
C ALA A 458 -20.84 34.06 4.69
N GLY A 459 -20.32 33.86 3.49
CA GLY A 459 -21.03 34.15 2.24
C GLY A 459 -22.30 33.32 2.10
N SER A 460 -22.24 32.02 2.40
CA SER A 460 -23.43 31.16 2.36
C SER A 460 -24.45 31.52 3.44
N ALA A 461 -24.00 31.86 4.65
CA ALA A 461 -24.88 32.33 5.72
C ALA A 461 -25.57 33.65 5.34
N ALA A 462 -24.88 34.56 4.65
CA ALA A 462 -25.46 35.80 4.14
C ALA A 462 -26.50 35.60 3.02
N LEU A 463 -26.45 34.45 2.33
CA LEU A 463 -27.42 34.06 1.29
C LEU A 463 -28.66 33.38 1.86
N LEU A 464 -28.70 33.08 3.16
CA LEU A 464 -29.88 32.46 3.76
C LEU A 464 -31.09 33.41 3.67
N PRO A 465 -32.26 32.92 3.25
CA PRO A 465 -33.48 33.72 3.17
C PRO A 465 -34.14 33.95 4.54
N VAL A 466 -33.56 33.41 5.62
CA VAL A 466 -34.08 33.46 6.98
C VAL A 466 -32.98 33.83 7.97
N SER A 467 -33.37 34.51 9.05
CA SER A 467 -32.46 34.85 10.13
C SER A 467 -32.11 33.64 10.98
N LEU A 468 -30.83 33.52 11.35
CA LEU A 468 -30.34 32.46 12.22
C LEU A 468 -30.66 32.76 13.68
N HIS A 469 -31.15 31.75 14.38
CA HIS A 469 -31.38 31.77 15.83
C HIS A 469 -30.19 31.15 16.58
N ALA A 470 -30.07 31.43 17.88
CA ALA A 470 -29.00 30.85 18.70
C ALA A 470 -29.00 29.31 18.67
N ALA A 471 -30.17 28.68 18.60
CA ALA A 471 -30.32 27.22 18.52
C ALA A 471 -29.75 26.64 17.21
N ASP A 472 -29.78 27.39 16.11
CA ASP A 472 -29.29 26.94 14.81
C ASP A 472 -27.78 26.65 14.86
N PHE A 473 -27.01 27.42 15.64
CA PHE A 473 -25.56 27.20 15.80
C PHE A 473 -25.21 25.85 16.43
N THR A 474 -26.14 25.15 17.09
CA THR A 474 -25.89 23.80 17.61
C THR A 474 -25.58 22.79 16.49
N THR A 475 -26.06 23.04 15.28
CA THR A 475 -25.81 22.21 14.10
C THR A 475 -24.33 22.20 13.64
N LEU A 476 -23.53 23.19 14.07
CA LEU A 476 -22.07 23.21 13.85
C LEU A 476 -21.35 22.04 14.55
N VAL A 477 -22.03 21.34 15.47
CA VAL A 477 -21.50 20.13 16.10
C VAL A 477 -21.19 19.03 15.07
N TRP A 478 -21.93 18.98 13.95
CA TRP A 478 -21.70 17.99 12.88
C TRP A 478 -20.33 18.14 12.21
N PRO A 479 -20.00 19.28 11.57
CA PRO A 479 -18.68 19.45 10.97
C PRO A 479 -17.55 19.37 12.01
N LEU A 480 -17.78 19.84 13.24
CA LEU A 480 -16.79 19.72 14.32
C LEU A 480 -16.50 18.25 14.65
N ALA A 481 -17.53 17.41 14.76
CA ALA A 481 -17.40 15.99 15.06
C ALA A 481 -16.58 15.23 14.00
N PHE A 482 -16.88 15.48 12.71
CA PHE A 482 -16.10 14.89 11.62
C PHE A 482 -14.67 15.42 11.58
N THR A 483 -14.47 16.72 11.80
CA THR A 483 -13.14 17.35 11.83
C THR A 483 -12.26 16.78 12.94
N MET A 484 -12.82 16.65 14.14
CA MET A 484 -12.16 16.00 15.27
C MET A 484 -11.95 14.50 15.04
N GLY A 485 -12.86 13.85 14.30
CA GLY A 485 -12.76 12.45 13.89
C GLY A 485 -11.61 12.18 12.93
N ALA A 486 -11.36 13.11 12.02
CA ALA A 486 -10.27 13.04 11.04
C ALA A 486 -8.90 13.40 11.62
N ARG A 487 -8.83 13.98 12.83
CA ARG A 487 -7.57 14.33 13.47
C ARG A 487 -6.75 13.07 13.81
N GLY A 488 -5.51 13.02 13.31
CA GLY A 488 -4.61 11.88 13.51
C GLY A 488 -4.81 10.73 12.52
N MET A 489 -5.90 10.71 11.73
CA MET A 489 -6.13 9.75 10.65
C MET A 489 -4.92 9.66 9.73
N ARG A 490 -4.46 10.83 9.30
CA ARG A 490 -3.32 10.98 8.42
C ARG A 490 -2.08 10.31 8.99
N ASP A 491 -1.71 10.66 10.21
CA ASP A 491 -0.47 10.20 10.83
C ASP A 491 -0.48 8.67 10.97
N LEU A 492 -1.65 8.10 11.26
CA LEU A 492 -1.84 6.65 11.30
C LEU A 492 -1.71 6.00 9.92
N LEU A 493 -2.33 6.56 8.88
CA LEU A 493 -2.16 6.07 7.51
C LEU A 493 -0.70 6.16 7.03
N TYR A 494 0.03 7.20 7.44
CA TYR A 494 1.45 7.32 7.17
C TYR A 494 2.27 6.28 7.94
N ARG A 495 1.96 6.03 9.21
CA ARG A 495 2.63 4.98 10.02
C ARG A 495 2.36 3.58 9.46
N ASP A 496 1.11 3.27 9.12
CA ASP A 496 0.73 2.00 8.51
C ASP A 496 1.42 1.84 7.15
N GLY A 497 1.43 2.90 6.34
CA GLY A 497 2.16 2.96 5.08
C GLY A 497 3.66 2.76 5.24
N ALA A 498 4.28 3.38 6.24
CA ALA A 498 5.71 3.24 6.54
C ALA A 498 6.05 1.83 7.04
N THR A 499 5.18 1.24 7.87
CA THR A 499 5.31 -0.12 8.37
C THR A 499 5.25 -1.13 7.22
N LEU A 500 4.29 -0.96 6.31
CA LEU A 500 4.21 -1.77 5.10
C LEU A 500 5.47 -1.63 4.24
N SER A 501 5.93 -0.40 4.00
CA SER A 501 7.17 -0.16 3.24
C SER A 501 8.39 -0.80 3.90
N ALA A 502 8.50 -0.75 5.23
CA ALA A 502 9.59 -1.38 5.96
C ALA A 502 9.57 -2.91 5.84
N VAL A 503 8.38 -3.53 5.85
CA VAL A 503 8.24 -4.97 5.58
C VAL A 503 8.71 -5.28 4.17
N ILE A 504 8.20 -4.57 3.16
CA ILE A 504 8.58 -4.78 1.75
C ILE A 504 10.10 -4.64 1.55
N SER A 505 10.73 -3.61 2.12
CA SER A 505 12.18 -3.41 2.03
C SER A 505 12.96 -4.57 2.65
N ARG A 506 12.56 -5.07 3.82
CA ARG A 506 13.22 -6.24 4.45
C ARG A 506 13.05 -7.50 3.62
N GLU A 507 11.88 -7.72 3.03
CA GLU A 507 11.66 -8.89 2.17
C GLU A 507 12.46 -8.82 0.88
N HIS A 508 12.62 -7.63 0.32
CA HIS A 508 13.45 -7.36 -0.85
C HIS A 508 14.93 -7.61 -0.54
N GLU A 509 15.46 -7.06 0.55
CA GLU A 509 16.85 -7.30 0.98
C GLU A 509 17.13 -8.80 1.19
N ALA A 510 16.23 -9.50 1.87
CA ALA A 510 16.34 -10.95 2.05
C ALA A 510 16.29 -11.72 0.72
N ALA A 511 15.50 -11.27 -0.25
CA ALA A 511 15.44 -11.89 -1.58
C ALA A 511 16.72 -11.66 -2.39
N VAL A 512 17.34 -10.48 -2.27
CA VAL A 512 18.63 -10.17 -2.90
C VAL A 512 19.75 -11.01 -2.28
N GLU A 513 19.84 -11.06 -0.94
CA GLU A 513 20.84 -11.87 -0.25
C GLU A 513 20.67 -13.36 -0.55
N GLY A 514 19.44 -13.88 -0.48
CA GLY A 514 19.13 -15.27 -0.80
C GLY A 514 19.37 -15.60 -2.28
N GLY A 515 19.04 -14.69 -3.20
CA GLY A 515 19.34 -14.83 -4.62
C GLY A 515 20.84 -14.91 -4.88
N TYR A 516 21.61 -13.99 -4.32
CA TYR A 516 23.08 -13.99 -4.44
C TYR A 516 23.71 -15.28 -3.90
N ALA A 517 23.28 -15.74 -2.72
CA ALA A 517 23.75 -16.99 -2.13
C ALA A 517 23.38 -18.21 -3.01
N ALA A 518 22.15 -18.26 -3.53
CA ALA A 518 21.70 -19.34 -4.41
C ALA A 518 22.52 -19.38 -5.72
N GLY A 519 22.77 -18.21 -6.33
CA GLY A 519 23.59 -18.13 -7.55
C GLY A 519 25.01 -18.63 -7.34
N ARG A 520 25.60 -18.39 -6.17
CA ARG A 520 26.92 -18.92 -5.81
C ARG A 520 26.89 -20.44 -5.60
N ALA A 521 25.92 -20.93 -4.83
CA ALA A 521 25.74 -22.35 -4.58
C ALA A 521 25.52 -23.15 -5.88
N ASP A 522 24.77 -22.60 -6.84
CA ASP A 522 24.58 -23.18 -8.18
C ASP A 522 25.93 -23.42 -8.88
N VAL A 523 26.83 -22.43 -8.86
CA VAL A 523 28.16 -22.55 -9.48
C VAL A 523 29.02 -23.55 -8.73
N LEU A 524 29.00 -23.54 -7.39
CA LEU A 524 29.75 -24.53 -6.62
C LEU A 524 29.28 -25.96 -6.94
N HIS A 525 27.98 -26.23 -6.95
CA HIS A 525 27.47 -27.54 -7.31
C HIS A 525 27.83 -27.95 -8.76
N LEU A 526 27.79 -27.02 -9.70
CA LEU A 526 28.21 -27.27 -11.08
C LEU A 526 29.70 -27.65 -11.16
N VAL A 527 30.54 -26.88 -10.47
CA VAL A 527 32.00 -27.08 -10.41
C VAL A 527 32.34 -28.39 -9.68
N GLU A 528 31.63 -28.73 -8.61
CA GLU A 528 31.79 -29.99 -7.88
C GLU A 528 31.49 -31.20 -8.78
N ARG A 529 30.36 -31.15 -9.49
CA ARG A 529 29.99 -32.21 -10.43
C ARG A 529 31.03 -32.37 -11.53
N ALA A 530 31.48 -31.27 -12.12
CA ALA A 530 32.51 -31.32 -13.15
C ALA A 530 33.86 -31.80 -12.58
N THR A 531 34.23 -31.41 -11.37
CA THR A 531 35.46 -31.92 -10.73
C THR A 531 35.38 -33.43 -10.52
N HIS A 532 34.25 -33.92 -10.00
CA HIS A 532 34.04 -35.36 -9.77
C HIS A 532 34.09 -36.17 -11.07
N GLU A 533 33.50 -35.63 -12.14
CA GLU A 533 33.53 -36.25 -13.47
C GLU A 533 34.95 -36.28 -14.05
N ALA A 534 35.76 -35.22 -13.85
CA ALA A 534 37.17 -35.23 -14.23
C ALA A 534 37.96 -36.29 -13.46
N ASP A 535 37.80 -36.34 -12.14
CA ASP A 535 38.48 -37.33 -11.30
C ASP A 535 38.14 -38.76 -11.71
N ASP A 536 36.85 -39.03 -11.95
CA ASP A 536 36.37 -40.31 -12.45
C ASP A 536 37.02 -40.68 -13.78
N ARG A 537 37.16 -39.71 -14.68
CA ARG A 537 37.75 -39.93 -15.99
C ARG A 537 39.24 -40.21 -15.91
N VAL A 538 39.97 -39.47 -15.08
CA VAL A 538 41.38 -39.74 -14.79
C VAL A 538 41.53 -41.13 -14.19
N ARG A 539 40.70 -41.52 -13.21
CA ARG A 539 40.75 -42.85 -12.59
C ARG A 539 40.50 -43.97 -13.61
N ARG A 540 39.44 -43.85 -14.42
CA ARG A 540 39.04 -44.92 -15.37
C ARG A 540 39.96 -45.03 -16.58
N HIS A 541 40.58 -43.94 -17.00
CA HIS A 541 41.34 -43.89 -18.25
C HIS A 541 42.82 -43.56 -18.06
N ARG A 542 43.36 -43.62 -16.83
CA ARG A 542 44.76 -43.26 -16.54
C ARG A 542 45.77 -43.93 -17.48
N GLY A 543 45.58 -45.22 -17.79
CA GLY A 543 46.46 -45.97 -18.70
C GLY A 543 46.30 -45.65 -20.19
N ARG A 544 45.31 -44.83 -20.56
CA ARG A 544 45.02 -44.41 -21.95
C ARG A 544 45.25 -42.92 -22.19
N LEU A 545 45.49 -42.15 -21.13
CA LEU A 545 45.86 -40.74 -21.22
C LEU A 545 47.35 -40.62 -21.52
N ASP A 546 47.75 -39.53 -22.19
CA ASP A 546 49.15 -39.26 -22.49
C ASP A 546 49.96 -39.14 -21.18
N PRO A 547 50.99 -39.98 -20.96
CA PRO A 547 51.81 -39.95 -19.75
C PRO A 547 52.45 -38.58 -19.48
N CYS A 548 52.77 -37.81 -20.52
CA CYS A 548 53.36 -36.48 -20.40
C CYS A 548 52.38 -35.44 -19.83
N LEU A 549 51.06 -35.65 -19.99
CA LEU A 549 50.03 -34.73 -19.53
C LEU A 549 49.53 -35.04 -18.11
N LEU A 550 49.72 -36.28 -17.63
CA LEU A 550 49.25 -36.71 -16.31
C LEU A 550 49.72 -35.81 -15.14
N PRO A 551 51.00 -35.38 -15.06
CA PRO A 551 51.44 -34.49 -13.98
C PRO A 551 50.73 -33.13 -13.97
N GLU A 552 50.46 -32.58 -15.16
CA GLU A 552 49.77 -31.30 -15.29
C GLU A 552 48.26 -31.43 -14.99
N ILE A 553 47.64 -32.54 -15.37
CA ILE A 553 46.25 -32.86 -15.01
C ILE A 553 46.12 -32.97 -13.49
N ASP A 554 46.96 -33.77 -12.84
CA ASP A 554 46.96 -33.97 -11.39
C ASP A 554 47.20 -32.62 -10.66
N ARG A 555 48.12 -31.78 -11.15
CA ARG A 555 48.36 -30.43 -10.62
C ARG A 555 47.12 -29.54 -10.70
N ARG A 556 46.45 -29.48 -11.87
CA ARG A 556 45.27 -28.61 -12.06
C ARG A 556 44.09 -29.06 -11.22
N LEU A 557 43.83 -30.37 -11.11
CA LEU A 557 42.78 -30.90 -10.25
C LEU A 557 43.06 -30.62 -8.76
N ALA A 558 44.32 -30.72 -8.32
CA ALA A 558 44.71 -30.33 -6.96
C ALA A 558 44.44 -28.83 -6.67
N VAL A 559 44.69 -27.95 -7.64
CA VAL A 559 44.34 -26.52 -7.53
C VAL A 559 42.83 -26.32 -7.42
N VAL A 560 42.04 -27.04 -8.23
CA VAL A 560 40.57 -26.99 -8.18
C VAL A 560 40.06 -27.44 -6.81
N HIS A 561 40.51 -28.60 -6.30
CA HIS A 561 40.10 -29.09 -4.98
C HIS A 561 40.41 -28.10 -3.86
N ARG A 562 41.61 -27.51 -3.87
CA ARG A 562 42.02 -26.53 -2.86
C ARG A 562 41.10 -25.31 -2.87
N ARG A 563 40.79 -24.78 -4.05
CA ARG A 563 39.91 -23.62 -4.22
C ARG A 563 38.47 -23.95 -3.84
N LEU A 564 37.98 -25.12 -4.21
CA LEU A 564 36.64 -25.58 -3.87
C LEU A 564 36.45 -25.70 -2.36
N ALA A 565 37.45 -26.27 -1.67
CA ALA A 565 37.46 -26.36 -0.21
C ALA A 565 37.47 -24.98 0.47
N ALA A 566 38.26 -24.03 -0.06
CA ALA A 566 38.29 -22.66 0.44
C ALA A 566 36.93 -21.94 0.26
N LEU A 567 36.29 -22.12 -0.90
CA LEU A 567 34.98 -21.52 -1.19
C LEU A 567 33.88 -22.12 -0.31
N ARG A 568 33.85 -23.44 -0.12
CA ARG A 568 32.91 -24.10 0.81
C ARG A 568 33.05 -23.58 2.23
N LYS A 569 34.30 -23.51 2.74
CA LYS A 569 34.57 -22.98 4.09
C LYS A 569 34.06 -21.54 4.26
N ALA A 570 34.08 -20.74 3.20
CA ALA A 570 33.54 -19.38 3.23
C ALA A 570 32.01 -19.32 3.11
N GLU A 571 31.35 -20.31 2.50
CA GLU A 571 29.90 -20.34 2.28
C GLU A 571 29.10 -21.06 3.36
N ASP A 572 29.62 -22.14 3.95
CA ASP A 572 28.95 -22.93 4.99
C ASP A 572 28.40 -22.10 6.16
N PRO A 573 29.18 -21.19 6.80
CA PRO A 573 28.64 -20.36 7.88
C PRO A 573 27.58 -19.36 7.40
N ARG A 574 27.66 -18.91 6.13
CA ARG A 574 26.74 -17.94 5.54
C ARG A 574 25.40 -18.58 5.19
N LEU A 575 25.44 -19.80 4.63
CA LEU A 575 24.26 -20.63 4.36
C LEU A 575 23.59 -21.10 5.65
N ALA A 576 24.36 -21.44 6.69
CA ALA A 576 23.81 -21.79 8.00
C ALA A 576 23.07 -20.61 8.65
N ALA A 577 23.61 -19.39 8.53
CA ALA A 577 22.96 -18.18 9.02
C ALA A 577 21.65 -17.86 8.26
N LEU A 578 21.64 -18.02 6.93
CA LEU A 578 20.45 -17.83 6.11
C LEU A 578 19.36 -18.86 6.42
N ARG A 579 19.70 -20.16 6.53
CA ARG A 579 18.73 -21.21 6.92
C ARG A 579 18.14 -20.96 8.31
N LYS A 580 18.98 -20.57 9.26
CA LYS A 580 18.53 -20.20 10.62
C LYS A 580 17.61 -18.98 10.62
N ALA A 581 17.71 -18.08 9.64
CA ALA A 581 16.81 -16.94 9.48
C ALA A 581 15.51 -17.30 8.74
N GLU A 582 15.52 -18.30 7.84
CA GLU A 582 14.34 -18.82 7.16
C GLU A 582 13.46 -19.70 8.06
N ASP A 583 14.03 -20.51 8.94
CA ASP A 583 13.29 -21.40 9.86
C ASP A 583 12.22 -20.68 10.71
N PRO A 584 12.52 -19.57 11.41
CA PRO A 584 11.50 -18.82 12.15
C PRO A 584 10.46 -18.17 11.23
N ARG A 585 10.81 -17.88 9.97
CA ARG A 585 9.89 -17.30 8.97
C ARG A 585 8.91 -18.34 8.43
N LEU A 586 9.40 -19.55 8.13
CA LEU A 586 8.55 -20.72 7.80
C LEU A 586 7.68 -21.13 8.99
N ALA A 587 8.21 -21.05 10.22
CA ALA A 587 7.41 -21.28 11.43
C ALA A 587 6.33 -20.21 11.63
N ALA A 588 6.61 -18.94 11.36
CA ALA A 588 5.64 -17.85 11.42
C ALA A 588 4.56 -17.97 10.32
N LEU A 589 4.93 -18.33 9.10
CA LEU A 589 3.99 -18.60 8.00
C LEU A 589 3.10 -19.81 8.32
N ARG A 590 3.66 -20.93 8.79
CA ARG A 590 2.87 -22.10 9.24
C ARG A 590 1.95 -21.76 10.42
N LYS A 591 2.40 -20.91 11.34
CA LYS A 591 1.57 -20.44 12.47
C LYS A 591 0.44 -19.51 12.01
N ALA A 592 0.63 -18.74 10.94
CA ALA A 592 -0.40 -17.92 10.32
C ALA A 592 -1.37 -18.74 9.45
N GLU A 593 -0.92 -19.84 8.85
CA GLU A 593 -1.73 -20.76 8.03
C GLU A 593 -2.49 -21.81 8.87
N GLY A 594 -1.96 -22.24 10.02
CA GLY A 594 -2.63 -23.16 10.95
C GLY A 594 -4.08 -22.75 11.29
N PRO A 595 -4.37 -21.49 11.64
CA PRO A 595 -5.74 -21.03 11.85
C PRO A 595 -6.58 -20.91 10.56
N ARG A 596 -5.97 -20.81 9.37
CA ARG A 596 -6.70 -20.84 8.08
C ARG A 596 -7.10 -22.27 7.69
N LEU A 597 -6.27 -23.26 7.98
CA LEU A 597 -6.54 -24.67 7.72
C LEU A 597 -7.46 -25.31 8.75
N ALA A 598 -7.50 -24.81 9.99
CA ALA A 598 -8.44 -25.30 11.02
C ALA A 598 -9.91 -24.90 10.75
N VAL A 599 -10.16 -23.88 9.92
CA VAL A 599 -11.52 -23.39 9.58
C VAL A 599 -12.11 -24.11 8.35
N LEU A 600 -11.29 -24.81 7.56
CA LEU A 600 -11.75 -25.53 6.36
C LEU A 600 -12.56 -26.81 6.67
N PRO A 601 -12.24 -27.65 7.69
CA PRO A 601 -13.00 -28.87 7.96
C PRO A 601 -14.39 -28.60 8.60
N GLU A 602 -14.54 -27.51 9.37
CA GLU A 602 -15.83 -27.17 10.01
C GLU A 602 -16.87 -26.61 9.03
N ALA A 603 -16.45 -26.10 7.87
CA ALA A 603 -17.35 -25.57 6.85
C ALA A 603 -17.83 -26.63 5.83
N GLU A 604 -17.13 -27.75 5.70
CA GLU A 604 -17.47 -28.83 4.74
C GLU A 604 -18.22 -30.00 5.38
N GLY A 605 -18.02 -30.28 6.67
CA GLY A 605 -18.77 -31.30 7.42
C GLY A 605 -20.31 -31.18 7.33
N PRO A 606 -20.91 -29.97 7.41
CA PRO A 606 -22.36 -29.81 7.31
C PRO A 606 -22.87 -29.81 5.86
N ARG A 607 -22.01 -29.59 4.85
CA ARG A 607 -22.42 -29.51 3.43
C ARG A 607 -22.57 -30.89 2.79
N LEU A 608 -21.80 -31.88 3.24
CA LEU A 608 -21.95 -33.27 2.79
C LEU A 608 -23.16 -33.98 3.42
N ALA A 609 -23.66 -33.51 4.56
CA ALA A 609 -24.85 -34.04 5.22
C ALA A 609 -26.18 -33.53 4.61
N ALA A 610 -26.14 -32.52 3.73
CA ALA A 610 -27.31 -31.86 3.16
C ALA A 610 -27.56 -32.17 1.67
N LEU A 611 -26.85 -33.15 1.09
CA LEU A 611 -27.20 -33.69 -0.23
C LEU A 611 -28.37 -34.68 -0.06
N PRO A 612 -29.59 -34.39 -0.57
CA PRO A 612 -30.64 -35.38 -0.59
C PRO A 612 -30.28 -36.48 -1.58
N LYS A 613 -30.41 -37.74 -1.15
CA LYS A 613 -30.50 -38.92 -2.02
C LYS A 613 -31.56 -38.67 -3.10
N ALA A 614 -31.14 -38.33 -4.31
CA ALA A 614 -31.95 -38.52 -5.50
C ALA A 614 -31.73 -39.99 -5.93
N GLU A 615 -32.54 -40.89 -5.37
CA GLU A 615 -32.70 -42.25 -5.89
C GLU A 615 -33.54 -42.19 -7.17
N ASP A 616 -32.97 -42.77 -8.22
CA ASP A 616 -33.53 -43.01 -9.54
C ASP A 616 -34.53 -44.17 -9.49
N PRO A 617 -35.82 -44.02 -9.87
CA PRO A 617 -36.74 -45.14 -9.96
C PRO A 617 -37.00 -45.47 -11.43
N ARG A 618 -36.14 -46.29 -12.04
CA ARG A 618 -36.48 -47.07 -13.23
C ARG A 618 -35.76 -48.41 -13.21
N LEU A 619 -36.35 -49.38 -12.50
CA LEU A 619 -36.31 -50.82 -12.78
C LEU A 619 -37.31 -51.54 -11.85
N SER A 620 -38.59 -51.48 -12.21
CA SER A 620 -39.63 -52.52 -12.03
C SER A 620 -41.01 -51.93 -12.35
#